data_AF-A0A0M0BMT5-F1
#
_entry.id   AF-A0A0M0BMT5-F1
#
_cell.length_a   1.000
_cell.length_b   1.000
_cell.length_c   1.000
_cell.angle_alpha   90.00
_cell.angle_beta   90.00
_cell.angle_gamma   90.00
#
_symmetry.space_group_name_H-M   'P 1'
#
loop_
_entity.id
_entity.type
_entity.pdbx_description
1 polymer ?
#
loop_
_entity_poly.entity_id
_entity_poly.type
_entity_poly.pdbx_seq_one_letter_code
_entity_poly.pdbx_strand_id
1 'polypeptide(L)'
;MRRVETYIRTAELGLALASTYLTAVSLLQTSLYVRFKPLVLSLLSRGEALLGAMRVDLAYFDLSLLILAMLLSLLFWRRGGEAGFGRLFSLNMLMFFPCVLDFSMFNWINLILPYDPAPSLPPIQVFGVGLLLQATYIALRNTVRFRDVRRELEGRGAEAEDVDAVSRGQMAYLALLMAGTAAVVASIYYATPLVKGLITLEAEGLPYPHVVIGLACSVLIALATIIYLRGNEARDTK
;
A
#
# COMPACT_ATOMS: atom_id res chain seq x y z
N MET A 1 30.11 -2.63 -11.38
CA MET A 1 28.63 -2.67 -11.22
C MET A 1 28.26 -2.10 -9.88
N ARG A 2 27.25 -1.21 -9.89
CA ARG A 2 26.98 -0.14 -8.93
C ARG A 2 26.31 -0.64 -7.67
N ARG A 3 26.98 -0.51 -6.51
CA ARG A 3 26.42 -0.91 -5.21
C ARG A 3 25.04 -0.29 -4.95
N VAL A 4 24.87 0.99 -5.29
CA VAL A 4 23.63 1.74 -5.07
C VAL A 4 22.44 1.17 -5.84
N GLU A 5 22.64 0.75 -7.09
CA GLU A 5 21.57 0.14 -7.91
C GLU A 5 21.10 -1.19 -7.31
N THR A 6 22.04 -2.02 -6.85
CA THR A 6 21.73 -3.26 -6.13
C THR A 6 20.94 -2.99 -4.86
N TYR A 7 21.31 -1.94 -4.09
CA TYR A 7 20.55 -1.54 -2.91
C TYR A 7 19.13 -1.11 -3.25
N ILE A 8 18.94 -0.29 -4.29
CA ILE A 8 17.61 0.13 -4.74
C ILE A 8 16.77 -1.09 -5.13
N ARG A 9 17.30 -2.00 -5.97
CA ARG A 9 16.58 -3.22 -6.40
C ARG A 9 16.24 -4.14 -5.23
N THR A 10 17.13 -4.26 -4.25
CA THR A 10 16.90 -5.05 -3.03
C THR A 10 15.81 -4.44 -2.16
N ALA A 11 15.82 -3.11 -1.99
CA ALA A 11 14.77 -2.40 -1.25
C ALA A 11 13.41 -2.53 -1.95
N GLU A 12 13.37 -2.38 -3.29
CA GLU A 12 12.16 -2.60 -4.08
C GLU A 12 11.61 -4.02 -3.89
N LEU A 13 12.50 -5.03 -3.88
CA LEU A 13 12.10 -6.43 -3.68
C LEU A 13 11.52 -6.65 -2.28
N GLY A 14 12.21 -6.14 -1.25
CA GLY A 14 11.74 -6.24 0.14
C GLY A 14 10.36 -5.63 0.32
N LEU A 15 10.14 -4.43 -0.22
CA LEU A 15 8.85 -3.75 -0.18
C LEU A 15 7.76 -4.50 -0.95
N ALA A 16 8.08 -4.98 -2.16
CA ALA A 16 7.18 -5.78 -2.98
C ALA A 16 6.71 -7.03 -2.23
N LEU A 17 7.66 -7.82 -1.70
CA LEU A 17 7.35 -9.07 -1.00
C LEU A 17 6.62 -8.83 0.31
N ALA A 18 7.07 -7.88 1.14
CA ALA A 18 6.45 -7.59 2.43
C ALA A 18 5.00 -7.11 2.28
N SER A 19 4.76 -6.16 1.36
CA SER A 19 3.41 -5.65 1.11
C SER A 19 2.48 -6.70 0.53
N THR A 20 2.97 -7.53 -0.41
CA THR A 20 2.18 -8.61 -1.01
C THR A 20 1.83 -9.67 0.02
N TYR A 21 2.81 -10.11 0.81
CA TYR A 21 2.61 -11.11 1.85
C TYR A 21 1.56 -10.64 2.86
N LEU A 22 1.71 -9.42 3.39
CA LEU A 22 0.80 -8.90 4.40
C LEU A 22 -0.62 -8.70 3.87
N THR A 23 -0.79 -8.24 2.63
CA THR A 23 -2.11 -8.12 2.01
C THR A 23 -2.74 -9.45 1.68
N ALA A 24 -1.96 -10.44 1.21
CA ALA A 24 -2.44 -11.80 0.97
C ALA A 24 -2.88 -12.48 2.28
N VAL A 25 -2.10 -12.37 3.36
CA VAL A 25 -2.50 -12.89 4.68
C VAL A 25 -3.77 -12.19 5.17
N SER A 26 -3.86 -10.87 4.98
CA SER A 26 -5.02 -10.11 5.42
C SER A 26 -6.29 -10.52 4.66
N LEU A 27 -6.20 -10.77 3.35
CA LEU A 27 -7.29 -11.33 2.54
C LEU A 27 -7.85 -12.61 3.16
N LEU A 28 -6.97 -13.58 3.48
CA LEU A 28 -7.35 -14.89 4.01
C LEU A 28 -8.09 -14.80 5.36
N GLN A 29 -7.97 -13.67 6.05
CA GLN A 29 -8.55 -13.40 7.36
C GLN A 29 -9.84 -12.56 7.29
N THR A 30 -10.31 -12.22 6.09
CA THR A 30 -11.54 -11.43 5.89
C THR A 30 -12.79 -12.28 5.91
N SER A 31 -13.90 -11.72 6.38
CA SER A 31 -15.19 -12.42 6.37
C SER A 31 -15.70 -12.65 4.94
N LEU A 32 -15.34 -11.79 3.98
CA LEU A 32 -15.62 -12.01 2.56
C LEU A 32 -14.90 -13.26 2.04
N TYR A 33 -13.60 -13.42 2.35
CA TYR A 33 -12.86 -14.60 1.91
C TYR A 33 -13.48 -15.89 2.46
N VAL A 34 -13.79 -15.91 3.77
CA VAL A 34 -14.45 -17.06 4.41
C VAL A 34 -15.78 -17.40 3.74
N ARG A 35 -16.54 -16.38 3.32
CA ARG A 35 -17.84 -16.58 2.67
C ARG A 35 -17.72 -17.05 1.21
N PHE A 36 -16.75 -16.56 0.46
CA PHE A 36 -16.55 -16.93 -0.94
C PHE A 36 -15.76 -18.22 -1.12
N LYS A 37 -14.88 -18.59 -0.18
CA LYS A 37 -14.04 -19.80 -0.27
C LYS A 37 -14.86 -21.07 -0.57
N PRO A 38 -15.96 -21.40 0.14
CA PRO A 38 -16.76 -22.59 -0.17
C PRO A 38 -17.34 -22.58 -1.59
N LEU A 39 -17.77 -21.41 -2.10
CA LEU A 39 -18.26 -21.27 -3.47
C LEU A 39 -17.15 -21.58 -4.49
N VAL A 40 -15.96 -21.00 -4.30
CA VAL A 40 -14.81 -21.25 -5.19
C VAL A 40 -14.39 -22.71 -5.16
N LEU A 41 -14.33 -23.33 -3.97
CA LEU A 41 -14.00 -24.76 -3.84
C LEU A 41 -15.07 -25.66 -4.48
N SER A 42 -16.35 -25.30 -4.39
CA SER A 42 -17.43 -26.07 -5.03
C SER A 42 -17.41 -25.98 -6.55
N LEU A 43 -16.96 -24.84 -7.10
CA LEU A 43 -16.77 -24.67 -8.55
C LEU A 43 -15.55 -25.47 -9.03
N LEU A 44 -14.46 -25.43 -8.27
CA LEU A 44 -13.24 -26.20 -8.54
C LEU A 44 -13.51 -27.70 -8.53
N SER A 45 -14.21 -28.22 -7.51
CA SER A 45 -14.51 -29.66 -7.42
C SER A 45 -15.42 -30.14 -8.56
N ARG A 46 -16.37 -29.31 -9.02
CA ARG A 46 -17.15 -29.58 -10.24
C ARG A 46 -16.30 -29.56 -11.50
N GLY A 47 -15.33 -28.65 -11.57
CA GLY A 47 -14.35 -28.57 -12.66
C GLY A 47 -13.42 -29.79 -12.70
N GLU A 48 -12.96 -30.27 -11.55
CA GLU A 48 -12.17 -31.50 -11.43
C GLU A 48 -12.95 -32.73 -11.88
N ALA A 49 -14.23 -32.84 -11.51
CA ALA A 49 -15.12 -33.90 -12.00
C ALA A 49 -15.26 -33.88 -13.54
N LEU A 50 -15.13 -32.70 -14.16
CA LEU A 50 -15.21 -32.49 -15.61
C LEU A 50 -13.88 -32.72 -16.34
N LEU A 51 -12.74 -32.38 -15.71
CA LEU A 51 -11.41 -32.41 -16.32
C LEU A 51 -10.55 -33.62 -15.91
N GLY A 52 -11.00 -34.43 -14.95
CA GLY A 52 -10.49 -35.77 -14.62
C GLY A 52 -9.03 -35.88 -14.14
N ALA A 53 -8.27 -34.78 -14.07
CA ALA A 53 -6.81 -34.85 -14.02
C ALA A 53 -6.12 -34.06 -12.90
N MET A 54 -6.84 -33.24 -12.12
CA MET A 54 -6.25 -32.60 -10.94
C MET A 54 -6.98 -33.08 -9.69
N ARG A 55 -6.22 -33.64 -8.75
CA ARG A 55 -6.63 -33.82 -7.36
C ARG A 55 -6.03 -32.66 -6.57
N VAL A 56 -6.65 -31.49 -6.63
CA VAL A 56 -6.26 -30.36 -5.80
C VAL A 56 -6.69 -30.68 -4.38
N ASP A 57 -5.71 -30.90 -3.51
CA ASP A 57 -5.97 -31.05 -2.09
C ASP A 57 -6.46 -29.71 -1.53
N LEU A 58 -7.77 -29.65 -1.25
CA LEU A 58 -8.50 -28.48 -0.77
C LEU A 58 -7.94 -27.94 0.55
N ALA A 59 -7.18 -28.75 1.31
CA ALA A 59 -6.52 -28.32 2.54
C ALA A 59 -5.43 -27.27 2.30
N TYR A 60 -4.81 -27.25 1.11
CA TYR A 60 -3.72 -26.34 0.76
C TYR A 60 -4.15 -25.14 -0.09
N PHE A 61 -5.45 -24.93 -0.28
CA PHE A 61 -5.96 -23.85 -1.14
C PHE A 61 -5.45 -22.47 -0.70
N ASP A 62 -5.49 -22.16 0.60
CA ASP A 62 -5.03 -20.87 1.14
C ASP A 62 -3.53 -20.67 0.90
N LEU A 63 -2.73 -21.73 1.07
CA LEU A 63 -1.30 -21.70 0.81
C LEU A 63 -1.02 -21.50 -0.69
N SER A 64 -1.80 -22.14 -1.56
CA SER A 64 -1.66 -22.00 -3.02
C SER A 64 -1.94 -20.57 -3.48
N LEU A 65 -2.94 -19.90 -2.90
CA LEU A 65 -3.23 -18.49 -3.17
C LEU A 65 -2.09 -17.58 -2.69
N LEU A 66 -1.54 -17.85 -1.51
CA LEU A 66 -0.41 -17.09 -0.98
C LEU A 66 0.82 -17.24 -1.87
N ILE A 67 1.16 -18.48 -2.27
CA ILE A 67 2.28 -18.75 -3.19
C ILE A 67 2.03 -18.05 -4.53
N LEU A 68 0.82 -18.14 -5.08
CA LEU A 68 0.46 -17.48 -6.34
C LEU A 68 0.63 -15.96 -6.24
N ALA A 69 0.14 -15.34 -5.17
CA ALA A 69 0.29 -13.90 -4.93
C ALA A 69 1.78 -13.49 -4.88
N MET A 70 2.59 -14.26 -4.15
CA MET A 70 4.03 -14.01 -4.05
C MET A 70 4.76 -14.19 -5.39
N LEU A 71 4.39 -15.20 -6.18
CA LEU A 71 4.93 -15.40 -7.53
C LEU A 71 4.55 -14.25 -8.47
N LEU A 72 3.30 -13.79 -8.44
CA LEU A 72 2.85 -12.64 -9.22
C LEU A 72 3.59 -11.35 -8.81
N SER A 73 3.80 -11.15 -7.52
CA SER A 73 4.59 -10.02 -7.00
C SER A 73 6.03 -10.04 -7.51
N LEU A 74 6.69 -11.20 -7.47
CA LEU A 74 8.03 -11.39 -8.05
C LEU A 74 8.04 -11.11 -9.55
N LEU A 75 7.05 -11.57 -10.30
CA LEU A 75 6.94 -11.32 -11.73
C LEU A 75 6.77 -9.82 -12.04
N PHE A 76 5.94 -9.11 -11.28
CA PHE A 76 5.73 -7.68 -11.45
C PHE A 76 6.96 -6.85 -11.03
N TRP A 77 7.61 -7.22 -9.93
CA TRP A 77 8.87 -6.60 -9.50
C TRP A 77 10.01 -6.83 -10.49
N ARG A 78 10.11 -8.04 -11.06
CA ARG A 78 11.16 -8.40 -12.03
C ARG A 78 11.07 -7.54 -13.29
N ARG A 79 9.86 -7.18 -13.75
CA ARG A 79 9.68 -6.25 -14.87
C ARG A 79 10.24 -4.86 -14.56
N GLY A 80 10.15 -4.43 -13.30
CA GLY A 80 10.85 -3.25 -12.78
C GLY A 80 10.52 -1.92 -13.45
N GLY A 81 9.45 -1.82 -14.23
CA GLY A 81 8.97 -0.57 -14.84
C GLY A 81 7.72 -0.04 -14.15
N GLU A 82 7.32 1.18 -14.48
CA GLU A 82 6.12 1.84 -13.90
C GLU A 82 4.86 0.99 -14.05
N ALA A 83 4.64 0.37 -15.22
CA ALA A 83 3.51 -0.53 -15.45
C ALA A 83 3.58 -1.80 -14.59
N GLY A 84 4.78 -2.31 -14.27
CA GLY A 84 4.96 -3.47 -13.39
C GLY A 84 4.57 -3.12 -11.95
N PHE A 85 5.08 -2.01 -11.45
CA PHE A 85 4.75 -1.54 -10.10
C PHE A 85 3.29 -1.08 -9.96
N GLY A 86 2.69 -0.52 -11.01
CA GLY A 86 1.26 -0.25 -11.06
C GLY A 86 0.43 -1.53 -10.87
N ARG A 87 0.78 -2.61 -11.58
CA ARG A 87 0.12 -3.92 -11.42
C ARG A 87 0.34 -4.53 -10.04
N LEU A 88 1.53 -4.37 -9.46
CA LEU A 88 1.82 -4.81 -8.09
C LEU A 88 0.94 -4.08 -7.08
N PHE A 89 0.81 -2.76 -7.22
CA PHE A 89 -0.09 -1.98 -6.38
C PHE A 89 -1.55 -2.41 -6.55
N SER A 90 -2.04 -2.59 -7.78
CA SER A 90 -3.39 -3.07 -8.04
C SER A 90 -3.64 -4.46 -7.46
N LEU A 91 -2.69 -5.39 -7.57
CA LEU A 91 -2.78 -6.72 -6.97
C LEU A 91 -2.94 -6.61 -5.45
N ASN A 92 -2.06 -5.85 -4.79
CA ASN A 92 -2.09 -5.70 -3.35
C ASN A 92 -3.36 -4.98 -2.87
N MET A 93 -3.80 -3.94 -3.58
CA MET A 93 -5.06 -3.26 -3.28
C MET A 93 -6.26 -4.19 -3.44
N LEU A 94 -6.30 -5.02 -4.48
CA LEU A 94 -7.38 -5.99 -4.69
C LEU A 94 -7.45 -7.01 -3.54
N MET A 95 -6.31 -7.50 -3.08
CA MET A 95 -6.25 -8.44 -1.94
C MET A 95 -6.58 -7.76 -0.61
N PHE A 96 -6.19 -6.50 -0.43
CA PHE A 96 -6.47 -5.74 0.80
C PHE A 96 -7.88 -5.17 0.88
N PHE A 97 -8.55 -4.98 -0.26
CA PHE A 97 -9.85 -4.33 -0.34
C PHE A 97 -10.93 -4.99 0.53
N PRO A 98 -11.04 -6.33 0.59
CA PRO A 98 -11.97 -6.99 1.51
C PRO A 98 -11.76 -6.60 2.98
N CYS A 99 -10.52 -6.38 3.44
CA CYS A 99 -10.26 -5.90 4.80
C CYS A 99 -10.83 -4.50 5.01
N VAL A 100 -10.68 -3.61 4.02
CA VAL A 100 -11.24 -2.25 4.11
C VAL A 100 -12.76 -2.29 4.22
N LEU A 101 -13.41 -3.22 3.52
CA LEU A 101 -14.87 -3.39 3.59
C LEU A 101 -15.33 -3.91 4.94
N ASP A 102 -14.58 -4.83 5.57
CA ASP A 102 -14.92 -5.36 6.89
C ASP A 102 -14.89 -4.28 7.98
N PHE A 103 -14.05 -3.25 7.80
CA PHE A 103 -13.94 -2.10 8.70
C PHE A 103 -14.68 -0.85 8.22
N SER A 104 -15.31 -0.92 7.05
CA SER A 104 -16.09 0.18 6.51
C SER A 104 -17.44 0.23 7.21
N MET A 105 -17.76 1.37 7.82
CA MET A 105 -19.12 1.66 8.32
C MET A 105 -20.17 1.67 7.19
N PHE A 106 -19.74 1.76 5.93
CA PHE A 106 -20.59 1.65 4.77
C PHE A 106 -20.59 0.22 4.22
N ASN A 107 -21.69 -0.49 4.47
CA ASN A 107 -21.89 -1.87 4.02
C ASN A 107 -22.55 -1.88 2.63
N TRP A 108 -21.84 -1.38 1.61
CA TRP A 108 -22.32 -1.39 0.21
C TRP A 108 -22.61 -2.81 -0.29
N ILE A 109 -21.89 -3.81 0.24
CA ILE A 109 -22.12 -5.21 -0.11
C ILE A 109 -23.51 -5.65 0.34
N ASN A 110 -24.02 -5.15 1.47
CA ASN A 110 -25.38 -5.46 1.95
C ASN A 110 -26.48 -5.12 0.94
N LEU A 111 -26.22 -4.20 0.00
CA LEU A 111 -27.16 -3.87 -1.08
C LEU A 111 -27.31 -4.99 -2.13
N ILE A 112 -26.30 -5.85 -2.25
CA ILE A 112 -26.21 -6.91 -3.27
C ILE A 112 -26.24 -8.31 -2.63
N LEU A 113 -25.65 -8.45 -1.44
CA LEU A 113 -25.52 -9.68 -0.69
C LEU A 113 -25.64 -9.37 0.81
N PRO A 114 -26.64 -9.93 1.53
CA PRO A 114 -26.78 -9.70 2.96
C PRO A 114 -25.52 -10.18 3.69
N TYR A 115 -24.69 -9.26 4.16
CA TYR A 115 -23.33 -9.49 4.61
C TYR A 115 -23.10 -8.79 5.96
N ASP A 116 -22.91 -9.58 7.01
CA ASP A 116 -22.48 -9.05 8.30
C ASP A 116 -20.96 -9.22 8.41
N PRO A 117 -20.19 -8.12 8.37
CA PRO A 117 -18.74 -8.19 8.53
C PRO A 117 -18.40 -8.69 9.93
N ALA A 118 -17.55 -9.72 9.99
CA ALA A 118 -17.00 -10.27 11.22
C ALA A 118 -15.47 -10.29 11.10
N PRO A 119 -14.83 -9.10 11.13
CA PRO A 119 -13.39 -9.00 10.94
C PRO A 119 -12.65 -9.81 12.01
N SER A 120 -11.78 -10.71 11.58
CA SER A 120 -10.89 -11.45 12.49
C SER A 120 -9.60 -10.67 12.82
N LEU A 121 -9.26 -9.70 11.98
CA LEU A 121 -8.10 -8.83 12.14
C LEU A 121 -8.38 -7.71 13.14
N PRO A 122 -7.39 -7.25 13.92
CA PRO A 122 -7.53 -6.04 14.73
C PRO A 122 -7.42 -4.78 13.84
N PRO A 123 -8.15 -3.68 14.15
CA PRO A 123 -8.14 -2.45 13.36
C PRO A 123 -6.73 -1.86 13.13
N ILE A 124 -5.86 -1.96 14.14
CA ILE A 124 -4.49 -1.45 14.07
C ILE A 124 -3.65 -2.16 13.00
N GLN A 125 -3.89 -3.46 12.80
CA GLN A 125 -3.18 -4.24 11.79
C GLN A 125 -3.67 -3.84 10.39
N VAL A 126 -4.97 -3.66 10.21
CA VAL A 126 -5.53 -3.18 8.93
C VAL A 126 -4.99 -1.80 8.59
N PHE A 127 -4.96 -0.88 9.56
CA PHE A 127 -4.35 0.43 9.39
C PHE A 127 -2.86 0.33 8.99
N GLY A 128 -2.09 -0.50 9.70
CA GLY A 128 -0.66 -0.71 9.41
C GLY A 128 -0.40 -1.27 8.01
N VAL A 129 -1.21 -2.23 7.56
CA VAL A 129 -1.12 -2.80 6.21
C VAL A 129 -1.48 -1.73 5.16
N GLY A 130 -2.54 -0.94 5.40
CA GLY A 130 -2.90 0.18 4.53
C GLY A 130 -1.77 1.21 4.40
N LEU A 131 -1.13 1.58 5.52
CA LEU A 131 0.00 2.50 5.52
C LEU A 131 1.20 1.94 4.77
N LEU A 132 1.51 0.65 4.98
CA LEU A 132 2.58 -0.04 4.26
C LEU A 132 2.34 -0.06 2.75
N LEU A 133 1.09 -0.22 2.30
CA LEU A 133 0.76 -0.19 0.88
C LEU A 133 1.02 1.17 0.25
N GLN A 134 0.60 2.25 0.91
CA GLN A 134 0.87 3.60 0.42
C GLN A 134 2.37 3.89 0.40
N ALA A 135 3.08 3.53 1.47
CA ALA A 135 4.53 3.67 1.52
C ALA A 135 5.23 2.87 0.42
N THR A 136 4.81 1.63 0.18
CA THR A 136 5.34 0.78 -0.90
C THR A 136 5.10 1.40 -2.26
N TYR A 137 3.89 1.88 -2.55
CA TYR A 137 3.58 2.51 -3.83
C TYR A 137 4.43 3.76 -4.08
N ILE A 138 4.51 4.65 -3.09
CA ILE A 138 5.32 5.88 -3.19
C ILE A 138 6.79 5.53 -3.38
N ALA A 139 7.31 4.56 -2.60
CA ALA A 139 8.69 4.13 -2.71
C ALA A 139 9.02 3.60 -4.10
N LEU A 140 8.27 2.59 -4.58
CA LEU A 140 8.50 1.95 -5.87
C LEU A 140 8.37 2.94 -7.03
N ARG A 141 7.39 3.86 -6.96
CA ARG A 141 7.23 4.89 -7.99
C ARG A 141 8.42 5.85 -8.05
N ASN A 142 8.93 6.28 -6.90
CA ASN A 142 10.09 7.18 -6.86
C ASN A 142 11.39 6.47 -7.25
N THR A 143 11.58 5.20 -6.91
CA THR A 143 12.78 4.45 -7.33
C THR A 143 12.83 4.18 -8.83
N VAL A 144 11.69 4.10 -9.53
CA VAL A 144 11.67 4.16 -11.01
C VAL A 144 12.25 5.48 -11.50
N ARG A 145 11.74 6.60 -10.99
CA ARG A 145 12.21 7.94 -11.38
C ARG A 145 13.70 8.14 -11.08
N PHE A 146 14.20 7.63 -9.96
CA PHE A 146 15.62 7.71 -9.62
C PHE A 146 16.49 6.94 -10.62
N ARG A 147 16.02 5.78 -11.10
CA ARG A 147 16.73 5.03 -12.14
C ARG A 147 16.72 5.75 -13.48
N ASP A 148 15.64 6.43 -13.84
CA ASP A 148 15.55 7.20 -15.08
C ASP A 148 16.47 8.43 -15.04
N VAL A 149 16.43 9.21 -13.94
CA VAL A 149 17.35 10.34 -13.72
C VAL A 149 18.81 9.88 -13.73
N ARG A 150 19.10 8.75 -13.09
CA ARG A 150 20.42 8.15 -13.10
C ARG A 150 20.90 7.83 -14.52
N ARG A 151 20.08 7.16 -15.34
CA ARG A 151 20.40 6.85 -16.73
C ARG A 151 20.60 8.11 -17.56
N GLU A 152 19.81 9.14 -17.31
CA GLU A 152 19.95 10.45 -17.97
C GLU A 152 21.28 11.13 -17.64
N LEU A 153 21.68 11.17 -16.36
CA LEU A 153 22.95 11.76 -15.94
C LEU A 153 24.15 11.00 -16.51
N GLU A 154 24.09 9.67 -16.49
CA GLU A 154 25.13 8.83 -17.09
C GLU A 154 25.22 9.02 -18.60
N GLY A 155 24.07 9.16 -19.28
CA GLY A 155 24.00 9.48 -20.71
C GLY A 155 24.57 10.86 -21.06
N ARG A 156 24.60 11.79 -20.10
CA ARG A 156 25.25 13.11 -20.23
C ARG A 156 26.74 13.10 -19.89
N GLY A 157 27.30 11.94 -19.53
CA GLY A 157 28.72 11.80 -19.18
C GLY A 157 29.06 12.25 -17.76
N ALA A 158 28.08 12.33 -16.85
CA ALA A 158 28.34 12.60 -15.44
C ALA A 158 29.22 11.50 -14.81
N GLU A 159 30.11 11.89 -13.90
CA GLU A 159 30.98 10.95 -13.20
C GLU A 159 30.16 9.99 -12.33
N ALA A 160 30.61 8.74 -12.24
CA ALA A 160 29.88 7.71 -11.51
C ALA A 160 29.70 8.05 -10.01
N GLU A 161 30.67 8.78 -9.43
CA GLU A 161 30.63 9.21 -8.04
C GLU A 161 29.52 10.26 -7.79
N ASP A 162 29.39 11.24 -8.68
CA ASP A 162 28.35 12.26 -8.63
C ASP A 162 26.96 11.64 -8.77
N VAL A 163 26.80 10.72 -9.73
CA VAL A 163 25.55 10.00 -9.95
C VAL A 163 25.15 9.18 -8.72
N ASP A 164 26.11 8.53 -8.07
CA ASP A 164 25.89 7.79 -6.83
C ASP A 164 25.53 8.73 -5.67
N ALA A 165 26.17 9.90 -5.56
CA ALA A 165 25.85 10.90 -4.55
C ALA A 165 24.42 11.44 -4.69
N VAL A 166 24.01 11.79 -5.91
CA VAL A 166 22.63 12.22 -6.21
C VAL A 166 21.62 11.12 -5.88
N SER A 167 21.90 9.88 -6.27
CA SER A 167 21.04 8.72 -5.99
C SER A 167 20.86 8.49 -4.48
N ARG A 168 21.94 8.61 -3.69
CA ARG A 168 21.88 8.51 -2.22
C ARG A 168 21.04 9.64 -1.62
N GLY A 169 21.23 10.87 -2.09
CA GLY A 169 20.44 12.03 -1.64
C GLY A 169 18.95 11.85 -1.90
N GLN A 170 18.59 11.37 -3.10
CA GLN A 170 17.21 11.06 -3.47
C GLN A 170 16.59 9.96 -2.59
N MET A 171 17.33 8.89 -2.30
CA MET A 171 16.88 7.82 -1.41
C MET A 171 16.71 8.29 0.04
N ALA A 172 17.62 9.13 0.54
CA ALA A 172 17.54 9.71 1.88
C ALA A 172 16.32 10.64 2.00
N TYR A 173 16.08 11.50 1.00
CA TYR A 173 14.91 12.37 0.95
C TYR A 173 13.60 11.57 0.92
N LEU A 174 13.54 10.52 0.09
CA LEU A 174 12.39 9.63 0.04
C LEU A 174 12.14 8.94 1.39
N ALA A 175 13.19 8.44 2.05
CA ALA A 175 13.07 7.82 3.37
C ALA A 175 12.52 8.80 4.41
N LEU A 176 13.01 10.05 4.42
CA LEU A 176 12.52 11.10 5.31
C LEU A 176 11.05 11.45 5.03
N LEU A 177 10.67 11.60 3.76
CA LEU A 177 9.31 11.91 3.36
C LEU A 177 8.33 10.80 3.74
N MET A 178 8.71 9.54 3.53
CA MET A 178 7.91 8.39 3.95
C MET A 178 7.79 8.31 5.46
N ALA A 179 8.90 8.46 6.20
CA ALA A 179 8.90 8.42 7.66
C ALA A 179 8.04 9.54 8.26
N GLY A 180 8.18 10.77 7.74
CA GLY A 180 7.37 11.92 8.15
C GLY A 180 5.88 11.69 7.87
N THR A 181 5.53 11.23 6.67
CA THR A 181 4.14 10.93 6.32
C THR A 181 3.56 9.82 7.19
N ALA A 182 4.31 8.73 7.40
CA ALA A 182 3.91 7.64 8.26
C ALA A 182 3.70 8.09 9.71
N ALA A 183 4.60 8.92 10.24
CA ALA A 183 4.49 9.48 11.58
C ALA A 183 3.25 10.38 11.73
N VAL A 184 2.98 11.26 10.76
CA VAL A 184 1.78 12.11 10.76
C VAL A 184 0.50 11.27 10.71
N VAL A 185 0.42 10.30 9.79
CA VAL A 185 -0.76 9.45 9.64
C VAL A 185 -0.98 8.58 10.88
N ALA A 186 0.08 8.01 11.46
CA ALA A 186 0.00 7.28 12.72
C ALA A 186 -0.43 8.19 13.87
N SER A 187 0.10 9.41 13.96
CA SER A 187 -0.27 10.37 14.99
C SER A 187 -1.75 10.74 14.91
N ILE A 188 -2.28 11.00 13.70
CA ILE A 188 -3.71 11.25 13.48
C ILE A 188 -4.54 10.05 13.94
N TYR A 189 -4.15 8.83 13.56
CA TYR A 189 -4.86 7.62 13.95
C TYR A 189 -4.94 7.44 15.47
N TYR A 190 -3.82 7.58 16.19
CA TYR A 190 -3.79 7.46 17.64
C TYR A 190 -4.40 8.66 18.38
N ALA A 191 -4.39 9.86 17.79
CA ALA A 191 -5.04 11.04 18.36
C ALA A 191 -6.57 11.01 18.18
N THR A 192 -7.08 10.33 17.15
CA THR A 192 -8.52 10.25 16.85
C THR A 192 -9.39 9.88 18.05
N PRO A 193 -9.11 8.82 18.84
CA PRO A 193 -9.94 8.50 20.02
C PRO A 193 -9.93 9.59 21.11
N LEU A 194 -8.81 10.31 21.30
CA LEU A 194 -8.71 11.40 22.28
C LEU A 194 -9.59 12.59 21.86
N VAL A 195 -9.56 12.93 20.57
CA VAL A 195 -10.41 13.97 19.99
C VAL A 195 -11.88 13.56 20.04
N LYS A 196 -12.18 12.27 19.84
CA LYS A 196 -13.56 11.76 19.93
C LYS A 196 -14.14 11.97 21.33
N GLY A 197 -13.38 11.68 22.38
CA GLY A 197 -13.80 11.92 23.77
C GLY A 197 -14.06 13.39 24.11
N LEU A 198 -13.33 14.31 23.46
CA LEU A 198 -13.52 15.76 23.62
C LEU A 198 -14.72 16.29 22.82
N ILE A 199 -15.03 15.71 21.65
CA ILE A 199 -16.09 16.19 20.74
C ILE A 199 -17.45 15.51 20.98
N THR A 200 -17.50 14.32 21.59
CA THR A 200 -18.76 13.70 22.02
C THR A 200 -19.52 14.52 23.08
N LEU A 201 -18.87 15.54 23.66
CA LEU A 201 -19.53 16.53 24.53
C LEU A 201 -20.34 17.59 23.76
N GLU A 202 -20.15 17.76 22.44
CA GLU A 202 -20.77 18.88 21.69
C GLU A 202 -21.40 18.52 20.32
N ALA A 203 -21.23 17.30 19.78
CA ALA A 203 -21.67 17.01 18.40
C ALA A 203 -22.40 15.66 18.24
N GLU A 204 -23.64 15.58 18.69
CA GLU A 204 -24.60 14.59 18.19
C GLU A 204 -25.06 15.00 16.77
N GLY A 205 -24.66 14.24 15.73
CA GLY A 205 -25.33 14.29 14.41
C GLY A 205 -24.46 14.51 13.17
N LEU A 206 -23.16 14.79 13.29
CA LEU A 206 -22.28 14.97 12.11
C LEU A 206 -21.43 13.72 11.81
N PRO A 207 -21.23 13.35 10.53
CA PRO A 207 -20.38 12.23 10.13
C PRO A 207 -18.89 12.50 10.40
N TYR A 208 -18.52 12.27 11.66
CA TYR A 208 -17.25 12.58 12.32
C TYR A 208 -15.95 12.21 11.57
N PRO A 209 -15.82 11.04 10.91
CA PRO A 209 -14.56 10.67 10.25
C PRO A 209 -14.18 11.62 9.10
N HIS A 210 -15.17 12.16 8.39
CA HIS A 210 -14.95 12.99 7.20
C HIS A 210 -14.48 14.40 7.59
N VAL A 211 -14.98 14.94 8.70
CA VAL A 211 -14.61 16.27 9.19
C VAL A 211 -13.17 16.29 9.69
N VAL A 212 -12.77 15.27 10.48
CA VAL A 212 -11.41 15.19 11.03
C VAL A 212 -10.37 14.99 9.93
N ILE A 213 -10.63 14.07 8.99
CA ILE A 213 -9.73 13.83 7.86
C ILE A 213 -9.68 15.07 6.96
N GLY A 214 -10.84 15.68 6.67
CA GLY A 214 -10.92 16.91 5.86
C GLY A 214 -10.13 18.07 6.48
N LEU A 215 -10.26 18.29 7.79
CA LEU A 215 -9.53 19.34 8.50
C LEU A 215 -8.02 19.06 8.51
N ALA A 216 -7.60 17.83 8.81
CA ALA A 216 -6.19 17.45 8.83
C ALA A 216 -5.55 17.61 7.43
N CYS A 217 -6.22 17.15 6.37
CA CYS A 217 -5.77 17.34 5.00
C CYS A 217 -5.67 18.83 4.63
N SER A 218 -6.65 19.65 5.02
CA SER A 218 -6.66 21.09 4.74
C SER A 218 -5.48 21.80 5.41
N VAL A 219 -5.19 21.48 6.68
CA VAL A 219 -4.04 22.03 7.42
C VAL A 219 -2.72 21.59 6.79
N LEU A 220 -2.59 20.31 6.41
CA LEU A 220 -1.38 19.79 5.77
C LEU A 220 -1.15 20.43 4.38
N ILE A 221 -2.20 20.62 3.59
CA ILE A 221 -2.13 21.33 2.30
C ILE A 221 -1.71 22.79 2.51
N ALA A 222 -2.30 23.48 3.49
CA ALA A 222 -1.94 24.86 3.81
C ALA A 222 -0.47 24.97 4.23
N LEU A 223 0.00 24.08 5.12
CA LEU A 223 1.41 24.03 5.54
C LEU A 223 2.36 23.72 4.38
N ALA A 224 2.02 22.74 3.54
CA ALA A 224 2.82 22.40 2.36
C ALA A 224 2.90 23.59 1.39
N THR A 225 1.81 24.33 1.22
CA THR A 225 1.75 25.53 0.37
C THR A 225 2.62 26.65 0.92
N ILE A 226 2.58 26.90 2.23
CA ILE A 226 3.44 27.91 2.89
C ILE A 226 4.92 27.55 2.71
N ILE A 227 5.28 26.28 2.90
CA ILE A 227 6.66 25.81 2.74
C ILE A 227 7.11 25.95 1.27
N TYR A 228 6.25 25.60 0.31
CA TYR A 228 6.54 25.72 -1.11
C TYR A 228 6.76 27.18 -1.53
N LEU A 229 5.87 28.09 -1.10
CA LEU A 229 5.99 29.52 -1.41
C LEU A 229 7.25 30.14 -0.80
N ARG A 230 7.55 29.83 0.46
CA ARG A 230 8.82 30.28 1.11
C ARG A 230 10.06 29.69 0.46
N GLY A 231 10.00 28.46 -0.04
CA GLY A 231 11.10 27.80 -0.73
C GLY A 231 11.46 28.45 -2.07
N ASN A 232 10.50 29.09 -2.74
CA ASN A 232 10.74 29.85 -3.97
C ASN A 232 11.31 31.25 -3.70
N GLU A 233 10.85 31.95 -2.66
CA GLU A 233 11.40 33.27 -2.28
C GLU A 233 12.91 33.20 -1.94
N ALA A 234 13.37 32.09 -1.35
CA ALA A 234 14.79 31.86 -1.06
C ALA A 234 15.65 31.54 -2.30
N ARG A 235 15.03 31.24 -3.46
CA ARG A 235 15.71 31.02 -4.74
C ARG A 235 15.82 32.30 -5.57
N ASP A 236 14.85 33.20 -5.46
CA ASP A 236 14.86 34.46 -6.22
C ASP A 236 15.75 35.56 -5.59
N THR A 237 16.37 35.27 -4.44
CA THR A 237 17.31 36.16 -3.73
C THR A 237 18.79 35.75 -3.89
N LYS A 238 19.09 34.78 -4.76
CA LYS A 238 20.45 34.41 -5.18
C LYS A 238 20.63 34.61 -6.68
#